data_AF-A0A383DZ04-F1
#
_entry.id   AF-A0A383DZ04-F1
#
_cell.length_a   1.000
_cell.length_b   1.000
_cell.length_c   1.000
_cell.angle_alpha   90.00
_cell.angle_beta   90.00
_cell.angle_gamma   90.00
#
_symmetry.space_group_name_H-M   'P 1'
#
loop_
_entity.id
_entity.type
_entity.pdbx_description
1 polymer ?
#
loop_
_entity_poly.entity_id
_entity_poly.type
_entity_poly.pdbx_seq_one_letter_code
_entity_poly.pdbx_strand_id
1 'polypeptide(L)'
;MAALMKNKVILVIIDGLKYQTAIDQCGFLEALVESKKARRMKMIAVLPTLSAPIYETLHTGLEPLEHGITSNDNLRKSNSENVFTIAKAGGLVTAAAAHSFFSTLYNEDPYIPIRDQEVNDPNKVIQHGRFYSEKGYSAFNISLPSEHDLMNQASMMVSRYKPHYLMIHSCSCDSIGHRFGGNSVEYSRH
;
A
#
# COMPACT_ATOMS: atom_id res chain seq x y z
N MET A 1 -27.87 -11.77 -21.51
CA MET A 1 -26.44 -12.02 -21.27
C MET A 1 -26.12 -11.61 -19.85
N ALA A 2 -25.70 -12.53 -18.98
CA ALA A 2 -25.19 -12.16 -17.66
C ALA A 2 -23.88 -11.38 -17.87
N ALA A 3 -23.82 -10.13 -17.41
CA ALA A 3 -22.56 -9.41 -17.38
C ALA A 3 -21.55 -10.27 -16.61
N LEU A 4 -20.38 -10.55 -17.20
CA LEU A 4 -19.28 -11.20 -16.47
C LEU A 4 -19.03 -10.37 -15.20
N MET A 5 -19.29 -10.94 -14.02
CA MET A 5 -18.97 -10.23 -12.77
C MET A 5 -17.47 -9.99 -12.75
N LYS A 6 -17.08 -8.72 -12.77
CA LYS A 6 -15.67 -8.35 -12.64
C LYS A 6 -15.25 -8.63 -11.20
N ASN A 7 -14.36 -9.61 -11.01
CA ASN A 7 -13.82 -9.95 -9.70
C ASN A 7 -13.17 -8.71 -9.07
N LYS A 8 -13.40 -8.53 -7.78
CA LYS A 8 -12.83 -7.42 -7.00
C LYS A 8 -11.61 -7.88 -6.24
N VAL A 9 -10.62 -7.01 -6.12
CA VAL A 9 -9.35 -7.27 -5.44
C VAL A 9 -9.12 -6.20 -4.38
N ILE A 10 -8.77 -6.65 -3.18
CA ILE A 10 -8.23 -5.81 -2.12
C ILE A 10 -6.78 -6.25 -1.91
N LEU A 11 -5.83 -5.33 -2.12
CA LEU A 11 -4.43 -5.53 -1.79
C LEU A 11 -4.14 -4.84 -0.45
N VAL A 12 -3.57 -5.57 0.50
CA VAL A 12 -3.10 -5.02 1.78
C VAL A 12 -1.58 -5.12 1.81
N ILE A 13 -0.92 -3.98 2.00
CA ILE A 13 0.54 -3.85 2.11
C ILE A 13 0.84 -3.44 3.55
N ILE A 14 1.69 -4.21 4.22
CA ILE A 14 2.22 -3.87 5.54
C ILE A 14 3.71 -3.65 5.36
N ASP A 15 4.13 -2.38 5.38
CA ASP A 15 5.52 -2.03 5.14
C ASP A 15 6.42 -2.53 6.27
N GLY A 16 7.62 -2.98 5.92
CA GLY A 16 8.60 -3.47 6.88
C GLY A 16 8.18 -4.75 7.61
N LEU A 17 7.10 -5.45 7.21
CA LEU A 17 6.69 -6.73 7.82
C LEU A 17 7.61 -7.88 7.37
N LYS A 18 8.39 -8.40 8.33
CA LYS A 18 9.26 -9.56 8.10
C LYS A 18 8.46 -10.83 7.92
N TYR A 19 8.95 -11.71 7.04
CA TYR A 19 8.33 -13.01 6.77
C TYR A 19 8.11 -13.83 8.05
N GLN A 20 9.14 -13.98 8.90
CA GLN A 20 9.00 -14.78 10.13
C GLN A 20 8.02 -14.16 11.11
N THR A 21 8.05 -12.82 11.27
CA THR A 21 7.11 -12.10 12.13
C THR A 21 5.67 -12.27 11.67
N ALA A 22 5.41 -12.28 10.36
CA ALA A 22 4.07 -12.56 9.83
C ALA A 22 3.58 -13.96 10.24
N ILE A 23 4.46 -14.96 10.20
CA ILE A 23 4.12 -16.33 10.63
C ILE A 23 3.80 -16.36 12.13
N ASP A 24 4.66 -15.72 12.93
CA ASP A 24 4.58 -15.80 14.38
C ASP A 24 3.41 -14.99 14.95
N GLN A 25 3.02 -13.89 14.30
CA GLN A 25 2.06 -12.92 14.85
C GLN A 25 0.72 -12.87 14.09
N CYS A 26 0.66 -13.21 12.80
CA CYS A 26 -0.59 -13.15 12.03
C CYS A 26 -1.40 -14.46 12.14
N GLY A 27 -1.69 -14.91 13.36
CA GLY A 27 -2.34 -16.20 13.63
C GLY A 27 -3.68 -16.42 12.91
N PHE A 28 -4.46 -15.36 12.66
CA PHE A 28 -5.67 -15.45 11.84
C PHE A 28 -5.38 -15.83 10.38
N LEU A 29 -4.34 -15.24 9.76
CA LEU A 29 -3.95 -15.57 8.39
C LEU A 29 -3.42 -17.01 8.32
N GLU A 30 -2.66 -17.45 9.32
CA GLU A 30 -2.19 -18.83 9.41
C GLU A 30 -3.34 -19.82 9.58
N ALA A 31 -4.36 -19.51 10.37
CA ALA A 31 -5.58 -20.34 10.47
C ALA A 31 -6.31 -20.46 9.11
N LEU A 32 -6.31 -19.42 8.28
CA LEU A 32 -6.85 -19.48 6.92
C LEU A 32 -5.99 -20.38 6.01
N VAL A 33 -4.67 -20.36 6.18
CA VAL A 33 -3.74 -21.23 5.44
C VAL A 33 -3.94 -22.70 5.85
N GLU A 34 -3.96 -23.00 7.15
CA GLU A 34 -4.18 -24.36 7.67
C GLU A 34 -5.54 -24.93 7.22
N SER A 35 -6.58 -24.09 7.19
CA SER A 35 -7.91 -24.47 6.70
C SER A 35 -8.05 -24.49 5.17
N LYS A 36 -6.95 -24.34 4.42
CA LYS A 36 -6.90 -24.33 2.94
C LYS A 36 -7.79 -23.26 2.29
N LYS A 37 -8.08 -22.18 3.02
CA LYS A 37 -8.82 -21.00 2.53
C LYS A 37 -7.89 -19.92 1.99
N ALA A 38 -6.61 -19.98 2.34
CA ALA A 38 -5.56 -19.09 1.86
C ALA A 38 -4.28 -19.87 1.54
N ARG A 39 -3.33 -19.18 0.89
CA ARG A 39 -1.98 -19.69 0.64
C ARG A 39 -0.96 -18.66 1.13
N ARG A 40 0.08 -19.12 1.81
CA ARG A 40 1.26 -18.32 2.13
C ARG A 40 2.37 -18.58 1.12
N MET A 41 3.08 -17.54 0.73
CA MET A 41 4.28 -17.60 -0.10
C MET A 41 5.36 -16.70 0.50
N LYS A 42 6.62 -17.12 0.42
CA LYS A 42 7.75 -16.27 0.80
C LYS A 42 8.11 -15.37 -0.38
N MET A 43 7.95 -14.07 -0.20
CA MET A 43 8.38 -13.06 -1.17
C MET A 43 9.86 -12.72 -0.94
N ILE A 44 10.62 -12.59 -2.02
CA ILE A 44 11.97 -12.01 -2.02
C ILE A 44 11.82 -10.59 -2.55
N ALA A 45 12.24 -9.60 -1.78
CA ALA A 45 12.20 -8.22 -2.20
C ALA A 45 13.26 -7.93 -3.27
N VAL A 46 12.93 -7.01 -4.18
CA VAL A 46 13.87 -6.45 -5.15
C VAL A 46 14.94 -5.60 -4.46
N LEU A 47 16.03 -5.31 -5.18
CA LEU A 47 17.08 -4.40 -4.71
C LEU A 47 17.01 -3.04 -5.42
N PRO A 48 17.16 -1.92 -4.71
CA PRO A 48 17.37 -1.82 -3.27
C PRO A 48 16.08 -2.06 -2.48
N THR A 49 16.20 -2.66 -1.29
CA THR A 49 15.05 -2.96 -0.40
C THR A 49 14.58 -1.71 0.33
N LEU A 50 14.05 -0.74 -0.41
CA LEU A 50 13.50 0.52 0.09
C LEU A 50 12.03 0.63 -0.32
N SER A 51 11.25 1.35 0.47
CA SER A 51 9.80 1.51 0.30
C SER A 51 9.40 1.96 -1.11
N ALA A 52 9.86 3.12 -1.59
CA ALA A 52 9.44 3.66 -2.89
C ALA A 52 9.81 2.75 -4.09
N PRO A 53 11.04 2.21 -4.19
CA PRO A 53 11.37 1.20 -5.20
C PRO A 53 10.46 -0.03 -5.16
N ILE A 54 10.25 -0.63 -3.98
CA ILE A 54 9.42 -1.83 -3.85
C ILE A 54 7.95 -1.53 -4.19
N TYR A 55 7.41 -0.40 -3.75
CA TYR A 55 6.02 -0.03 -4.05
C TYR A 55 5.79 0.05 -5.55
N GLU A 56 6.73 0.64 -6.29
CA GLU A 56 6.64 0.74 -7.74
C GLU A 56 6.76 -0.62 -8.42
N THR A 57 7.70 -1.47 -7.99
CA THR A 57 7.79 -2.86 -8.45
C THR A 57 6.49 -3.63 -8.21
N LEU A 58 5.86 -3.51 -7.04
CA LEU A 58 4.62 -4.24 -6.72
C LEU A 58 3.47 -3.91 -7.67
N HIS A 59 3.42 -2.70 -8.22
CA HIS A 59 2.30 -2.25 -9.05
C HIS A 59 2.59 -2.28 -10.56
N THR A 60 3.87 -2.31 -10.95
CA THR A 60 4.31 -2.36 -12.36
C THR A 60 4.80 -3.74 -12.78
N GLY A 61 5.30 -4.54 -11.85
CA GLY A 61 5.99 -5.80 -12.13
C GLY A 61 7.41 -5.64 -12.68
N LEU A 62 7.96 -4.42 -12.67
CA LEU A 62 9.30 -4.11 -13.17
C LEU A 62 10.33 -4.03 -12.03
N GLU A 63 11.58 -4.32 -12.33
CA GLU A 63 12.70 -4.13 -11.38
C GLU A 63 13.04 -2.64 -11.20
N PRO A 64 13.66 -2.23 -10.07
CA PRO A 64 14.06 -0.83 -9.84
C PRO A 64 14.94 -0.21 -10.91
N LEU A 65 15.78 -1.00 -11.57
CA LEU A 65 16.59 -0.54 -12.70
C LEU A 65 15.77 -0.25 -13.96
N GLU A 66 14.60 -0.86 -14.11
CA GLU A 66 13.73 -0.71 -15.28
C GLU A 66 12.75 0.45 -15.10
N HIS A 67 12.06 0.54 -13.96
CA HIS A 67 11.14 1.67 -13.69
C HIS A 67 11.85 2.95 -13.21
N GLY A 68 13.11 2.83 -12.78
CA GLY A 68 14.00 3.95 -12.47
C GLY A 68 13.66 4.72 -11.19
N ILE A 69 12.89 4.11 -10.27
CA ILE A 69 12.71 4.62 -8.89
C ILE A 69 13.63 3.77 -8.01
N THR A 70 14.84 4.29 -7.73
CA THR A 70 15.91 3.53 -7.08
C THR A 70 16.22 3.99 -5.65
N SER A 71 15.54 5.02 -5.15
CA SER A 71 15.63 5.47 -3.76
C SER A 71 14.33 6.16 -3.33
N ASN A 72 14.12 6.28 -2.02
CA ASN A 72 13.00 7.06 -1.47
C ASN A 72 13.13 8.56 -1.80
N ASP A 73 14.34 9.09 -1.94
CA ASP A 73 14.60 10.49 -2.28
C ASP A 73 14.36 10.80 -3.77
N ASN A 74 14.37 9.77 -4.62
CA ASN A 74 14.02 9.84 -6.04
C ASN A 74 12.54 9.48 -6.27
N LEU A 75 11.68 9.78 -5.30
CA LEU A 75 10.25 9.63 -5.50
C LEU A 75 9.76 10.66 -6.51
N ARG A 76 9.05 10.18 -7.53
CA ARG A 76 8.43 10.99 -8.59
C ARG A 76 7.23 10.25 -9.15
N LYS A 77 6.49 10.89 -10.06
CA LYS A 77 5.45 10.20 -10.82
C LYS A 77 6.01 9.00 -11.60
N SER A 78 5.27 7.90 -11.56
CA SER A 78 5.54 6.70 -12.35
C SER A 78 5.41 7.03 -13.84
N ASN A 79 6.35 6.49 -14.62
CA ASN A 79 6.33 6.56 -16.08
C ASN A 79 6.04 5.19 -16.71
N SER A 80 5.66 4.21 -15.89
CA SER A 80 5.40 2.84 -16.31
C SER A 80 3.92 2.53 -16.20
N GLU A 81 3.44 1.63 -17.06
CA GLU A 81 2.12 1.08 -16.91
C GLU A 81 2.03 0.31 -15.57
N ASN A 82 0.95 0.56 -14.82
CA ASN A 82 0.74 -0.01 -13.50
C ASN A 82 -0.71 -0.49 -13.34
N VAL A 83 -0.98 -1.26 -12.30
CA VAL A 83 -2.31 -1.83 -12.06
C VAL A 83 -3.43 -0.77 -11.99
N PHE A 84 -3.16 0.45 -11.49
CA PHE A 84 -4.16 1.51 -11.43
C PHE A 84 -4.47 2.08 -12.82
N THR A 85 -3.46 2.32 -13.65
CA THR A 85 -3.66 2.77 -15.03
C THR A 85 -4.39 1.72 -15.86
N ILE A 86 -3.99 0.45 -15.74
CA ILE A 86 -4.63 -0.68 -16.44
C ILE A 86 -6.10 -0.81 -16.01
N ALA A 87 -6.37 -0.79 -14.71
CA ALA A 87 -7.73 -0.91 -14.18
C ALA A 87 -8.62 0.23 -14.70
N LYS A 88 -8.13 1.47 -14.63
CA LYS A 88 -8.87 2.62 -15.13
C LYS A 88 -9.11 2.57 -16.63
N ALA A 89 -8.11 2.20 -17.44
CA ALA A 89 -8.27 2.03 -18.88
C ALA A 89 -9.33 0.96 -19.21
N GLY A 90 -9.47 -0.07 -18.37
CA GLY A 90 -10.54 -1.07 -18.41
C GLY A 90 -11.90 -0.62 -17.87
N GLY A 91 -12.08 0.66 -17.57
CA GLY A 91 -13.30 1.23 -17.00
C GLY A 91 -13.60 0.75 -15.59
N LEU A 92 -12.58 0.35 -14.83
CA LEU A 92 -12.71 -0.08 -13.44
C LEU A 92 -12.56 1.09 -12.47
N VAL A 93 -13.25 0.96 -11.34
CA VAL A 93 -13.13 1.87 -10.19
C VAL A 93 -11.94 1.47 -9.33
N THR A 94 -11.05 2.42 -9.02
CA THR A 94 -9.87 2.23 -8.17
C THR A 94 -9.95 3.06 -6.89
N ALA A 95 -9.36 2.54 -5.82
CA ALA A 95 -9.26 3.24 -4.55
C ALA A 95 -7.97 2.89 -3.78
N ALA A 96 -7.53 3.79 -2.90
CA ALA A 96 -6.39 3.59 -2.03
C ALA A 96 -6.57 4.31 -0.69
N ALA A 97 -6.32 3.62 0.41
CA ALA A 97 -6.11 4.20 1.74
C ALA A 97 -4.65 3.91 2.14
N ALA A 98 -3.73 4.86 1.94
CA ALA A 98 -2.31 4.55 1.85
C ALA A 98 -1.36 5.70 2.18
N HIS A 99 -0.05 5.45 2.20
CA HIS A 99 0.94 6.52 2.35
C HIS A 99 0.94 7.48 1.14
N SER A 100 1.32 8.73 1.36
CA SER A 100 1.38 9.79 0.34
C SER A 100 2.26 9.45 -0.87
N PHE A 101 3.23 8.55 -0.71
CA PHE A 101 4.07 8.07 -1.82
C PHE A 101 3.25 7.51 -2.97
N PHE A 102 2.17 6.79 -2.69
CA PHE A 102 1.28 6.25 -3.73
C PHE A 102 0.54 7.35 -4.50
N SER A 103 0.28 8.49 -3.87
CA SER A 103 -0.28 9.65 -4.57
C SER A 103 0.76 10.27 -5.51
N THR A 104 2.01 10.43 -5.06
CA THR A 104 3.11 10.90 -5.91
C THR A 104 3.34 9.97 -7.09
N LEU A 105 3.45 8.66 -6.84
CA LEU A 105 3.72 7.65 -7.87
C LEU A 105 2.62 7.63 -8.94
N TYR A 106 1.34 7.64 -8.55
CA TYR A 106 0.28 7.30 -9.50
C TYR A 106 -0.61 8.48 -9.88
N ASN A 107 -0.83 9.45 -8.98
CA ASN A 107 -1.73 10.56 -9.24
C ASN A 107 -0.98 11.82 -9.70
N GLU A 108 -0.24 12.47 -8.81
CA GLU A 108 0.34 13.78 -9.09
C GLU A 108 1.65 14.01 -8.34
N ASP A 109 2.62 14.61 -9.02
CA ASP A 109 3.94 14.95 -8.50
C ASP A 109 4.22 16.44 -8.77
N PRO A 110 4.51 17.26 -7.74
CA PRO A 110 4.69 16.89 -6.33
C PRO A 110 3.36 16.63 -5.61
N TYR A 111 3.43 15.81 -4.54
CA TYR A 111 2.33 15.67 -3.59
C TYR A 111 2.10 16.95 -2.79
N ILE A 112 0.89 17.49 -2.85
CA ILE A 112 0.46 18.68 -2.11
C ILE A 112 -0.69 18.27 -1.18
N PRO A 113 -0.49 18.21 0.16
CA PRO A 113 -1.49 17.65 1.08
C PRO A 113 -2.89 18.26 0.93
N ILE A 114 -2.99 19.58 0.83
CA ILE A 114 -4.28 20.29 0.70
C ILE A 114 -5.06 19.83 -0.55
N ARG A 115 -4.35 19.47 -1.62
CA ARG A 115 -4.94 19.02 -2.89
C ARG A 115 -5.14 17.50 -2.93
N ASP A 116 -4.19 16.75 -2.39
CA ASP A 116 -4.02 15.33 -2.69
C ASP A 116 -4.27 14.40 -1.50
N GLN A 117 -4.45 14.91 -0.29
CA GLN A 117 -4.69 14.07 0.89
C GLN A 117 -6.02 13.30 0.79
N GLU A 118 -7.05 13.93 0.23
CA GLU A 118 -8.34 13.32 -0.07
C GLU A 118 -8.69 13.53 -1.54
N VAL A 119 -8.85 12.43 -2.27
CA VAL A 119 -9.14 12.41 -3.71
C VAL A 119 -10.45 11.67 -3.95
N ASN A 120 -11.37 12.31 -4.67
CA ASN A 120 -12.54 11.70 -5.28
C ASN A 120 -12.68 12.26 -6.70
N ASP A 121 -11.83 11.81 -7.62
CA ASP A 121 -11.74 12.34 -8.99
C ASP A 121 -11.71 11.19 -10.01
N PRO A 122 -12.75 11.03 -10.85
CA PRO A 122 -12.78 9.97 -11.85
C PRO A 122 -11.67 10.12 -12.90
N ASN A 123 -11.08 11.31 -13.06
CA ASN A 123 -10.00 11.61 -13.99
C ASN A 123 -8.61 11.29 -13.44
N LYS A 124 -8.44 10.91 -12.18
CA LYS A 124 -7.19 10.36 -11.64
C LYS A 124 -7.14 8.83 -11.78
N VAL A 125 -5.95 8.21 -11.71
CA VAL A 125 -5.79 6.74 -11.84
C VAL A 125 -6.09 6.03 -10.53
N ILE A 126 -5.79 6.66 -9.39
CA ILE A 126 -6.41 6.37 -8.10
C ILE A 126 -7.55 7.37 -7.93
N GLN A 127 -8.76 6.93 -8.24
CA GLN A 127 -9.95 7.79 -8.23
C GLN A 127 -10.42 8.07 -6.79
N HIS A 128 -10.43 6.99 -6.01
CA HIS A 128 -10.72 6.80 -4.58
C HIS A 128 -9.57 6.99 -3.58
N GLY A 129 -8.95 8.16 -3.38
CA GLY A 129 -7.72 8.26 -2.55
C GLY A 129 -7.90 8.84 -1.14
N ARG A 130 -7.35 8.22 -0.09
CA ARG A 130 -7.07 8.84 1.21
C ARG A 130 -5.62 8.57 1.57
N PHE A 131 -4.83 9.62 1.70
CA PHE A 131 -3.39 9.50 1.82
C PHE A 131 -2.88 10.09 3.12
N TYR A 132 -2.21 9.29 3.95
CA TYR A 132 -1.52 9.80 5.13
C TYR A 132 -0.05 10.11 4.82
N SER A 133 0.61 10.86 5.70
CA SER A 133 2.05 11.09 5.62
C SER A 133 2.66 10.90 6.99
N GLU A 134 3.93 10.53 7.04
CA GLU A 134 4.71 10.47 8.27
C GLU A 134 5.40 11.82 8.59
N LYS A 135 4.91 12.93 8.02
CA LYS A 135 5.48 14.26 8.24
C LYS A 135 5.46 14.60 9.73
N GLY A 136 6.63 14.92 10.27
CA GLY A 136 6.82 15.14 11.72
C GLY A 136 7.37 13.91 12.45
N TYR A 137 7.74 12.84 11.74
CA TYR A 137 8.50 11.73 12.29
C TYR A 137 9.76 12.23 12.99
N SER A 138 9.96 11.78 14.22
CA SER A 138 11.09 12.12 15.07
C SER A 138 11.27 11.06 16.15
N ALA A 139 12.34 11.17 16.93
CA ALA A 139 12.54 10.32 18.10
C ALA A 139 11.39 10.41 19.12
N PHE A 140 10.67 11.52 19.20
CA PHE A 140 9.58 11.72 20.17
C PHE A 140 8.19 11.39 19.60
N ASN A 141 8.05 11.40 18.28
CA ASN A 141 6.81 11.13 17.58
C ASN A 141 7.09 10.28 16.34
N ILE A 142 6.72 9.00 16.41
CA ILE A 142 6.86 8.06 15.28
C ILE A 142 5.81 8.29 14.18
N SER A 143 4.87 9.24 14.36
CA SER A 143 3.90 9.66 13.35
C SER A 143 3.07 8.52 12.75
N LEU A 144 2.73 7.52 13.57
CA LEU A 144 1.94 6.38 13.12
C LEU A 144 0.48 6.78 12.84
N PRO A 145 -0.07 6.42 11.68
CA PRO A 145 -1.51 6.44 11.50
C PRO A 145 -2.18 5.37 12.37
N SER A 146 -3.41 5.63 12.80
CA SER A 146 -4.23 4.62 13.46
C SER A 146 -4.65 3.54 12.45
N GLU A 147 -4.25 2.29 12.68
CA GLU A 147 -4.63 1.14 11.85
C GLU A 147 -6.15 0.97 11.78
N HIS A 148 -6.84 1.16 12.90
CA HIS A 148 -8.29 1.07 12.95
C HIS A 148 -8.95 2.13 12.06
N ASP A 149 -8.44 3.36 12.07
CA ASP A 149 -8.99 4.42 11.25
C ASP A 149 -8.64 4.23 9.76
N LEU A 150 -7.45 3.72 9.47
CA LEU A 150 -7.04 3.32 8.13
C LEU A 150 -7.98 2.23 7.57
N MET A 151 -8.27 1.18 8.35
CA MET A 151 -9.21 0.13 7.94
C MET A 151 -10.64 0.67 7.79
N ASN A 152 -11.07 1.59 8.65
CA ASN A 152 -12.37 2.24 8.51
C ASN A 152 -12.47 3.07 7.21
N GLN A 153 -11.42 3.81 6.85
CA GLN A 153 -11.38 4.52 5.56
C GLN A 153 -11.54 3.55 4.39
N ALA A 154 -10.84 2.41 4.42
CA ALA A 154 -10.99 1.38 3.41
C ALA A 154 -12.42 0.80 3.35
N SER A 155 -13.01 0.45 4.49
CA SER A 155 -14.41 -0.02 4.58
C SER A 155 -15.41 1.02 4.07
N MET A 156 -15.20 2.30 4.37
CA MET A 156 -16.02 3.39 3.85
C MET A 156 -15.92 3.47 2.32
N MET A 157 -14.73 3.31 1.73
CA MET A 157 -14.56 3.28 0.28
C MET A 157 -15.27 2.09 -0.36
N VAL A 158 -15.20 0.90 0.27
CA VAL A 158 -15.92 -0.30 -0.20
C VAL A 158 -17.42 -0.04 -0.24
N SER A 159 -17.98 0.55 0.81
CA SER A 159 -19.41 0.85 0.91
C SER A 159 -19.86 1.92 -0.10
N ARG A 160 -19.13 3.03 -0.19
CA ARG A 160 -19.52 4.22 -0.96
C ARG A 160 -19.24 4.11 -2.45
N TYR A 161 -18.07 3.57 -2.81
CA TYR A 161 -17.57 3.62 -4.18
C TYR A 161 -17.47 2.24 -4.84
N LYS A 162 -17.55 1.17 -4.05
CA LYS A 162 -17.54 -0.22 -4.55
C LYS A 162 -16.37 -0.49 -5.52
N PRO A 163 -15.12 -0.10 -5.20
CA PRO A 163 -13.98 -0.23 -6.10
C PRO A 163 -13.78 -1.68 -6.55
N HIS A 164 -13.20 -1.83 -7.75
CA HIS A 164 -12.79 -3.12 -8.28
C HIS A 164 -11.36 -3.46 -7.84
N TYR A 165 -10.53 -2.45 -7.63
CA TYR A 165 -9.21 -2.57 -7.03
C TYR A 165 -9.07 -1.56 -5.89
N LEU A 166 -8.86 -2.06 -4.67
CA LEU A 166 -8.62 -1.26 -3.48
C LEU A 166 -7.26 -1.64 -2.89
N MET A 167 -6.39 -0.65 -2.71
CA MET A 167 -5.12 -0.84 -2.01
C MET A 167 -5.21 -0.24 -0.59
N ILE A 168 -4.71 -0.97 0.40
CA ILE A 168 -4.54 -0.49 1.76
C ILE A 168 -3.06 -0.61 2.09
N HIS A 169 -2.47 0.43 2.66
CA HIS A 169 -1.07 0.43 3.05
C HIS A 169 -0.90 0.91 4.49
N SER A 170 -0.19 0.13 5.30
CA SER A 170 0.25 0.50 6.65
C SER A 170 1.77 0.61 6.70
N CYS A 171 2.28 1.65 7.36
CA CYS A 171 3.72 1.81 7.65
C CYS A 171 4.12 1.34 9.05
N SER A 172 3.17 0.84 9.85
CA SER A 172 3.38 0.68 11.29
C SER A 172 4.54 -0.24 11.65
N CYS A 173 4.66 -1.40 11.01
CA CYS A 173 5.78 -2.30 11.25
C CYS A 173 7.12 -1.66 10.86
N ASP A 174 7.18 -0.94 9.75
CA ASP A 174 8.39 -0.23 9.31
C ASP A 174 8.82 0.86 10.29
N SER A 175 7.92 1.80 10.64
CA SER A 175 8.27 2.92 11.53
C SER A 175 8.69 2.43 12.92
N ILE A 176 8.08 1.35 13.43
CA ILE A 176 8.45 0.71 14.70
C ILE A 176 9.79 -0.02 14.59
N GLY A 177 10.00 -0.74 13.48
CA GLY A 177 11.27 -1.40 13.19
C GLY A 177 12.42 -0.39 13.08
N HIS A 178 12.18 0.80 12.51
CA HIS A 178 13.14 1.89 12.47
C HIS A 178 13.41 2.48 13.86
N ARG A 179 12.39 2.62 14.70
CA ARG A 179 12.53 3.25 16.02
C ARG A 179 13.19 2.33 17.05
N PHE A 180 12.78 1.07 17.11
CA PHE A 180 13.17 0.14 18.17
C PHE A 180 14.06 -1.00 17.68
N GLY A 181 14.18 -1.18 16.36
CA GLY A 181 14.90 -2.28 15.72
C GLY A 181 13.98 -3.45 15.40
N GLY A 182 14.17 -4.08 14.25
CA GLY A 182 13.29 -5.16 13.79
C GLY A 182 13.38 -6.48 14.58
N ASN A 183 14.19 -6.56 15.64
CA ASN A 183 14.25 -7.71 16.56
C ASN A 183 13.76 -7.34 17.97
N SER A 184 13.17 -6.15 18.12
CA SER A 184 12.70 -5.68 19.42
C SER A 184 11.37 -6.32 19.83
N VAL A 185 11.02 -6.19 21.10
CA VAL A 185 9.74 -6.65 21.62
C VAL A 185 8.59 -5.80 21.06
N GLU A 186 8.83 -4.50 20.86
CA GLU A 186 7.88 -3.56 20.28
C GLU A 186 7.51 -3.94 18.85
N TYR A 187 8.49 -4.36 18.04
CA TYR A 187 8.23 -4.83 16.67
C TYR A 187 7.49 -6.17 16.62
N SER A 188 7.73 -7.06 17.60
CA SER A 188 7.18 -8.42 17.60
C SER A 188 5.83 -8.56 18.30
N ARG A 189 5.40 -7.59 19.11
CA ARG A 189 4.14 -7.63 19.87
C ARG A 189 3.11 -6.59 19.42
N HIS A 190 3.25 -6.11 18.19
CA HIS A 190 2.37 -5.09 17.65
C HIS A 190 1.13 -5.65 16.94
#